data_AF-A0A7C1IQQ2-F1
#
_entry.id   AF-A0A7C1IQQ2-F1
#
_cell.length_a   1.000
_cell.length_b   1.000
_cell.length_c   1.000
_cell.angle_alpha   90.00
_cell.angle_beta   90.00
_cell.angle_gamma   90.00
#
_symmetry.space_group_name_H-M   'P 1'
#
loop_
_entity.id
_entity.type
_entity.pdbx_description
1 polymer ?
#
loop_
_entity_poly.entity_id
_entity_poly.type
_entity_poly.pdbx_seq_one_letter_code
_entity_poly.pdbx_strand_id
1 'polypeptide(L)'
;MNRKERTILVTIIINILLILFKFWLAGASGSEALQASAVHSITDAAIGVFVLLGLFIGRWDASRSADKQRFSQIENWVALVVAAAIFYVAYDIVIEVLSGEAPELRNLGMITIASLITVAAAYFIARYKQYVGKQTNSPALLASGAHSQMDIYAAIVVVVGLAGSALGLPNLDRAAAAVVVVFIVFSGYEIAVSAISALRHREVLEIDGESGHQHAPNRLWRLFLPVAGIFLVIVYLLSGLYVIQPGEIGVVRRFGQVVAPDVEPGLHYRLPWPIDRVDIVDAASIRRAEPAASLMLTGDQNLISVRFSLHYIVTNAAAFLLNVDDPAQLVTQAGESAMRQVVAQESVDSLLTVDKAEIEERVNALAQSTLDAYNAGLQVVGIQLLESNPPTEVADAFRDVASAREDQNTFINEAQAYANEVIPVARGDAATTIQNANAYSSEKIGRANGDAALFTSQQAAYAESPEITRLRMYLVAMESVLPGVRKFILDPSIQLETTDLWFPGDSSIQSLPPLP
;
A
#
# COMPACT_ATOMS: atom_id res chain seq x y z
N MET A 1 27.79 47.94 -49.09
CA MET A 1 27.19 46.66 -48.66
C MET A 1 26.23 46.17 -49.74
N ASN A 2 26.57 45.09 -50.43
CA ASN A 2 25.76 44.54 -51.51
C ASN A 2 24.44 43.96 -50.97
N ARG A 3 23.43 43.78 -51.84
CA ARG A 3 22.10 43.25 -51.45
C ARG A 3 22.19 41.87 -50.77
N LYS A 4 23.18 41.06 -51.16
CA LYS A 4 23.52 39.76 -50.52
C LYS A 4 24.00 39.94 -49.07
N GLU A 5 24.94 40.84 -48.82
CA GLU A 5 25.47 41.12 -47.47
C GLU A 5 24.43 41.72 -46.54
N ARG A 6 23.59 42.64 -47.05
CA ARG A 6 22.44 43.16 -46.27
C ARG A 6 21.49 42.06 -45.86
N THR A 7 21.27 41.08 -46.74
CA THR A 7 20.40 39.94 -46.45
C THR A 7 20.99 39.04 -45.39
N ILE A 8 22.27 38.68 -45.50
CA ILE A 8 22.97 37.86 -44.50
C ILE A 8 22.97 38.54 -43.12
N LEU A 9 23.33 39.83 -43.08
CA LEU A 9 23.37 40.60 -41.82
C LEU A 9 21.99 40.72 -41.17
N VAL A 10 20.95 41.00 -41.96
CA VAL A 10 19.56 41.03 -41.44
C VAL A 10 19.14 39.66 -40.91
N THR A 11 19.46 38.57 -41.60
CA THR A 11 19.09 37.23 -41.13
C THR A 11 19.82 36.81 -39.86
N ILE A 12 21.09 37.23 -39.68
CA ILE A 12 21.85 36.97 -38.44
C ILE A 12 21.21 37.71 -37.26
N ILE A 13 20.84 38.99 -37.43
CA ILE A 13 20.17 39.77 -36.38
C ILE A 13 18.84 39.10 -35.98
N ILE A 14 18.03 38.69 -36.96
CA ILE A 14 16.75 38.03 -36.68
C ILE A 14 16.98 36.67 -35.98
N ASN A 15 17.98 35.89 -36.40
CA ASN A 15 18.32 34.62 -35.74
C ASN A 15 18.74 34.82 -34.28
N ILE A 16 19.54 35.84 -33.97
CA ILE A 16 19.93 36.16 -32.58
C ILE A 16 18.69 36.49 -31.74
N LEU A 17 17.78 37.31 -32.26
CA LEU A 17 16.53 37.63 -31.57
C LEU A 17 15.66 36.39 -31.35
N LEU A 18 15.60 35.49 -32.33
CA LEU A 18 14.85 34.23 -32.20
C LEU A 18 15.45 33.28 -31.17
N ILE A 19 16.78 33.20 -31.09
CA ILE A 19 17.46 32.39 -30.08
C ILE A 19 17.10 32.89 -28.67
N LEU A 20 17.21 34.20 -28.44
CA LEU A 20 16.85 34.81 -27.15
C LEU A 20 15.39 34.54 -26.80
N PHE A 21 14.49 34.67 -27.78
CA PHE A 21 13.07 34.39 -27.59
C PHE A 21 12.80 32.92 -27.27
N LYS A 22 13.48 31.98 -27.95
CA LYS A 22 13.36 30.54 -27.67
C LYS A 22 13.85 30.17 -26.27
N PHE A 23 14.99 30.72 -25.81
CA PHE A 23 15.47 30.51 -24.43
C PHE A 23 14.50 31.06 -23.39
N TRP A 24 13.92 32.23 -23.65
CA TRP A 24 12.89 32.79 -22.78
C TRP A 24 11.66 31.88 -22.69
N LEU A 25 11.19 31.35 -23.82
CA LEU A 25 10.10 30.37 -23.86
C LEU A 25 10.46 29.06 -23.14
N ALA A 26 11.68 28.55 -23.34
CA ALA A 26 12.18 27.33 -22.69
C ALA A 26 12.21 27.50 -21.17
N GLY A 27 12.80 28.58 -20.66
CA GLY A 27 12.86 28.85 -19.21
C GLY A 27 11.48 29.14 -18.59
N ALA A 28 10.57 29.76 -19.35
CA ALA A 28 9.21 30.02 -18.87
C ALA A 28 8.30 28.77 -18.86
N SER A 29 8.59 27.76 -19.69
CA SER A 29 7.82 26.51 -19.78
C SER A 29 8.39 25.34 -19.01
N GLY A 30 9.73 25.24 -18.93
CA GLY A 30 10.41 24.01 -18.57
C GLY A 30 10.43 22.96 -19.72
N SER A 31 10.19 23.37 -20.97
CA SER A 31 10.17 22.46 -22.13
C SER A 31 11.57 22.07 -22.60
N GLU A 32 11.83 20.77 -22.58
CA GLU A 32 13.06 20.16 -23.10
C GLU A 32 13.15 20.33 -24.63
N ALA A 33 12.01 20.28 -25.34
CA ALA A 33 11.97 20.48 -26.80
C ALA A 33 12.35 21.90 -27.22
N LEU A 34 11.83 22.91 -26.51
CA LEU A 34 12.19 24.31 -26.74
C LEU A 34 13.67 24.57 -26.43
N GLN A 35 14.19 23.99 -25.35
CA GLN A 35 15.60 24.08 -25.00
C GLN A 35 16.49 23.48 -26.09
N ALA A 36 16.21 22.24 -26.52
CA ALA A 36 16.93 21.60 -27.62
C ALA A 36 16.90 22.44 -28.91
N SER A 37 15.73 23.00 -29.26
CA SER A 37 15.58 23.87 -30.44
C SER A 37 16.32 25.20 -30.32
N ALA A 38 16.41 25.77 -29.11
CA ALA A 38 17.16 26.99 -28.86
C ALA A 38 18.66 26.76 -29.06
N VAL A 39 19.19 25.65 -28.54
CA VAL A 39 20.61 25.30 -28.70
C VAL A 39 20.94 24.97 -30.16
N HIS A 40 20.06 24.25 -30.87
CA HIS A 40 20.17 24.06 -32.33
C HIS A 40 20.34 25.39 -33.07
N SER A 41 19.52 26.39 -32.73
CA SER A 41 19.59 27.71 -33.37
C SER A 41 20.88 28.49 -33.03
N ILE A 42 21.47 28.30 -31.84
CA ILE A 42 22.79 28.88 -31.51
C ILE A 42 23.84 28.36 -32.46
N THR A 43 23.88 27.05 -32.66
CA THR A 43 24.81 26.39 -33.57
C THR A 43 24.74 27.00 -34.97
N ASP A 44 23.54 27.12 -35.53
CA ASP A 44 23.34 27.67 -36.87
C ASP A 44 23.75 29.15 -36.96
N ALA A 45 23.48 29.93 -35.92
CA ALA A 45 23.91 31.33 -35.85
C ALA A 45 25.43 31.46 -35.73
N ALA A 46 26.08 30.60 -34.95
CA ALA A 46 27.54 30.57 -34.82
C ALA A 46 28.18 30.30 -36.19
N ILE A 47 27.68 29.30 -36.93
CA ILE A 47 28.13 28.98 -38.29
C ILE A 47 27.96 30.20 -39.21
N GLY A 48 26.78 30.83 -39.20
CA GLY A 48 26.52 32.01 -40.02
C GLY A 48 27.46 33.19 -39.74
N VAL A 49 27.85 33.39 -38.48
CA VAL A 49 28.83 34.41 -38.07
C VAL A 49 30.24 34.05 -38.53
N PHE A 50 30.64 32.78 -38.40
CA PHE A 50 31.94 32.32 -38.89
C PHE A 50 32.09 32.50 -40.40
N VAL A 51 31.07 32.12 -41.18
CA VAL A 51 31.04 32.32 -42.63
C VAL A 51 31.13 33.82 -42.98
N LEU A 52 30.42 34.68 -42.25
CA LEU A 52 30.48 36.13 -42.45
C LEU A 52 31.89 36.68 -42.21
N LEU A 53 32.58 36.24 -41.16
CA LEU A 53 33.95 36.64 -40.86
C LEU A 53 34.92 36.19 -41.97
N GLY A 54 34.77 34.96 -42.47
CA GLY A 54 35.54 34.45 -43.62
C GLY A 54 35.38 35.34 -44.87
N LEU A 55 34.15 35.74 -45.18
CA LEU A 55 33.85 36.63 -46.32
C LEU A 55 34.38 38.06 -46.16
N PHE A 56 34.40 38.61 -44.93
CA PHE A 56 34.93 39.95 -44.67
C PHE A 56 36.47 39.98 -44.71
N ILE A 57 37.12 38.98 -44.14
CA ILE A 57 38.58 38.84 -44.13
C ILE A 57 39.10 38.61 -45.55
N GLY A 58 38.41 37.79 -46.35
CA GLY A 58 38.76 37.54 -47.75
C GLY A 58 38.78 38.78 -48.66
N ARG A 59 38.14 39.89 -48.26
CA ARG A 59 38.16 41.17 -48.99
C ARG A 59 39.30 42.10 -48.58
N TRP A 60 39.76 42.01 -47.34
CA TRP A 60 40.85 42.85 -46.86
C TRP A 60 42.21 42.34 -47.35
N ASP A 61 42.30 41.04 -47.65
CA ASP A 61 43.55 40.36 -47.97
C ASP A 61 43.75 40.05 -49.47
N ALA A 62 42.98 40.70 -50.35
CA ALA A 62 43.10 40.53 -51.81
C ALA A 62 44.45 40.99 -52.41
N SER A 63 45.37 41.55 -51.59
CA SER A 63 46.70 42.00 -52.01
C SER A 63 47.89 41.19 -51.46
N ARG A 64 47.69 40.09 -50.70
CA ARG A 64 48.78 39.19 -50.26
C ARG A 64 48.41 37.72 -50.47
N SER A 65 48.94 37.11 -51.53
CA SER A 65 48.58 35.74 -51.93
C SER A 65 49.09 34.62 -51.00
N ALA A 66 50.01 34.92 -50.06
CA ALA A 66 50.62 33.93 -49.17
C ALA A 66 49.79 33.60 -47.90
N ASP A 67 48.90 34.50 -47.47
CA ASP A 67 48.16 34.33 -46.21
C ASP A 67 46.80 33.61 -46.40
N LYS A 68 46.27 33.61 -47.62
CA LYS A 68 44.97 32.99 -47.97
C LYS A 68 44.89 31.49 -47.62
N GLN A 69 46.00 30.77 -47.70
CA GLN A 69 46.07 29.33 -47.40
C GLN A 69 46.16 29.02 -45.89
N ARG A 70 46.70 29.95 -45.08
CA ARG A 70 46.76 29.82 -43.61
C ARG A 70 45.40 30.10 -42.97
N PHE A 71 44.66 31.08 -43.49
CA PHE A 71 43.33 31.41 -42.99
C PHE A 71 42.29 30.30 -43.25
N SER A 72 42.32 29.66 -44.41
CA SER A 72 41.42 28.52 -44.71
C SER A 72 41.69 27.30 -43.80
N GLN A 73 42.93 27.08 -43.36
CA GLN A 73 43.22 26.00 -42.41
C GLN A 73 42.59 26.27 -41.04
N ILE A 74 42.61 27.53 -40.58
CA ILE A 74 41.98 27.95 -39.32
C ILE A 74 40.46 27.74 -39.40
N GLU A 75 39.84 28.09 -40.52
CA GLU A 75 38.41 27.88 -40.78
C GLU A 75 38.02 26.39 -40.67
N ASN A 76 38.83 25.50 -41.24
CA ASN A 76 38.61 24.06 -41.20
C ASN A 76 38.70 23.47 -39.79
N TRP A 77 39.67 23.92 -38.99
CA TRP A 77 39.79 23.50 -37.59
C TRP A 77 38.66 24.04 -36.72
N VAL A 78 38.24 25.28 -36.95
CA VAL A 78 37.11 25.89 -36.23
C VAL A 78 35.81 25.16 -36.52
N ALA A 79 35.54 24.81 -37.78
CA ALA A 79 34.35 24.03 -38.15
C ALA A 79 34.32 22.65 -37.48
N LEU A 80 35.49 22.00 -37.33
CA LEU A 80 35.60 20.71 -36.64
C LEU A 80 35.35 20.83 -35.12
N VAL A 81 35.82 21.91 -34.50
CA VAL A 81 35.53 22.23 -33.07
C VAL A 81 34.05 22.52 -32.88
N VAL A 82 33.43 23.30 -33.78
CA VAL A 82 31.99 23.57 -33.75
C VAL A 82 31.21 22.26 -33.90
N ALA A 83 31.57 21.39 -34.86
CA ALA A 83 30.94 20.09 -35.01
C ALA A 83 31.04 19.23 -33.75
N ALA A 84 32.21 19.20 -33.08
CA ALA A 84 32.39 18.48 -31.82
C ALA A 84 31.50 19.06 -30.70
N ALA A 85 31.35 20.39 -30.62
CA ALA A 85 30.45 21.03 -29.66
C ALA A 85 28.98 20.69 -29.92
N ILE A 86 28.55 20.60 -31.18
CA ILE A 86 27.20 20.16 -31.56
C ILE A 86 26.93 18.74 -31.07
N PHE A 87 27.87 17.82 -31.29
CA PHE A 87 27.74 16.44 -30.81
C PHE A 87 27.71 16.34 -29.28
N TYR A 88 28.50 17.16 -28.59
CA TYR A 88 28.48 17.22 -27.13
C TYR A 88 27.12 17.68 -26.60
N VAL A 89 26.58 18.76 -27.16
CA VAL A 89 25.23 19.25 -26.84
C VAL A 89 24.17 18.19 -27.13
N ALA A 90 24.24 17.53 -28.29
CA ALA A 90 23.30 16.49 -28.63
C ALA A 90 23.34 15.33 -27.63
N TYR A 91 24.53 14.93 -27.20
CA TYR A 91 24.72 13.91 -26.17
C TYR A 91 24.13 14.32 -24.82
N ASP A 92 24.33 15.57 -24.40
CA ASP A 92 23.78 16.13 -23.16
C ASP A 92 22.25 16.06 -23.15
N ILE A 93 21.61 16.51 -24.24
CA ILE A 93 20.14 16.46 -24.39
C ILE A 93 19.62 15.01 -24.39
N VAL A 94 20.34 14.05 -24.99
CA VAL A 94 19.93 12.63 -24.98
C VAL A 94 19.89 12.07 -23.57
N ILE A 95 20.90 12.37 -22.75
CA ILE A 95 20.94 11.91 -21.36
C ILE A 95 19.79 12.55 -20.57
N GLU A 96 19.57 13.85 -20.72
CA GLU A 96 18.50 14.58 -20.06
C GLU A 96 17.12 13.97 -20.37
N VAL A 97 16.83 13.70 -21.65
CA VAL A 97 15.56 13.10 -22.11
C VAL A 97 15.37 11.65 -21.61
N LEU A 98 16.44 10.86 -21.50
CA LEU A 98 16.36 9.44 -21.10
C LEU A 98 16.37 9.22 -19.57
N SER A 99 16.94 10.14 -18.80
CA SER A 99 17.17 9.97 -17.35
C SER A 99 16.29 10.84 -16.46
N GLY A 100 15.65 11.89 -16.99
CA GLY A 100 14.83 12.81 -16.21
C GLY A 100 13.41 12.29 -15.90
N GLU A 101 12.84 12.70 -14.76
CA GLU A 101 11.39 12.62 -14.48
C GLU A 101 10.64 13.66 -15.32
N ALA A 102 9.41 13.35 -15.78
CA ALA A 102 8.66 14.23 -16.70
C ALA A 102 8.54 15.66 -16.13
N PRO A 103 9.07 16.70 -16.80
CA PRO A 103 9.06 18.05 -16.25
C PRO A 103 7.63 18.55 -16.07
N GLU A 104 7.37 19.21 -14.94
CA GLU A 104 6.12 19.94 -14.73
C GLU A 104 6.09 21.19 -15.62
N LEU A 105 5.50 21.03 -16.80
CA LEU A 105 5.40 22.10 -17.78
C LEU A 105 4.42 23.18 -17.32
N ARG A 106 4.89 24.43 -17.28
CA ARG A 106 4.10 25.59 -16.81
C ARG A 106 3.53 26.37 -17.98
N ASN A 107 2.31 26.90 -17.82
CA ASN A 107 1.68 27.84 -18.77
C ASN A 107 1.64 27.36 -20.24
N LEU A 108 1.43 26.06 -20.44
CA LEU A 108 1.49 25.37 -21.74
C LEU A 108 0.69 26.05 -22.86
N GLY A 109 -0.52 26.53 -22.58
CA GLY A 109 -1.38 27.16 -23.60
C GLY A 109 -0.78 28.45 -24.19
N MET A 110 -0.33 29.37 -23.34
CA MET A 110 0.25 30.64 -23.80
C MET A 110 1.59 30.43 -24.52
N ILE A 111 2.39 29.48 -24.03
CA ILE A 111 3.71 29.20 -24.59
C ILE A 111 3.58 28.50 -25.96
N THR A 112 2.60 27.61 -26.13
CA THR A 112 2.31 27.00 -27.44
C THR A 112 1.90 28.06 -28.48
N ILE A 113 1.10 29.05 -28.09
CA ILE A 113 0.75 30.16 -28.98
C ILE A 113 1.98 31.03 -29.29
N ALA A 114 2.80 31.32 -28.27
CA ALA A 114 4.01 32.10 -28.45
C ALA A 114 5.06 31.37 -29.31
N SER A 115 5.16 30.04 -29.25
CA SER A 115 6.10 29.26 -30.06
C SER A 115 5.71 29.22 -31.54
N LEU A 116 4.44 29.45 -31.91
CA LEU A 116 4.04 29.67 -33.32
C LEU A 116 4.76 30.87 -33.95
N ILE A 117 5.12 31.89 -33.16
CA ILE A 117 5.92 33.03 -33.64
C ILE A 117 7.29 32.56 -34.14
N THR A 118 7.88 31.56 -33.49
CA THR A 118 9.18 31.00 -33.92
C THR A 118 9.07 30.29 -35.27
N VAL A 119 7.98 29.56 -35.52
CA VAL A 119 7.70 28.92 -36.82
C VAL A 119 7.49 29.97 -37.91
N ALA A 120 6.68 30.99 -37.63
CA ALA A 120 6.40 32.07 -38.57
C ALA A 120 7.68 32.83 -38.96
N ALA A 121 8.54 33.12 -37.98
CA ALA A 121 9.80 33.80 -38.22
C ALA A 121 10.79 32.93 -39.01
N ALA A 122 10.93 31.64 -38.67
CA ALA A 122 11.75 30.69 -39.44
C ALA A 122 11.28 30.59 -40.90
N TYR A 123 9.96 30.53 -41.12
CA TYR A 123 9.36 30.53 -42.45
C TYR A 123 9.71 31.79 -43.24
N PHE A 124 9.60 32.97 -42.61
CA PHE A 124 9.94 34.23 -43.25
C PHE A 124 11.42 34.31 -43.62
N ILE A 125 12.32 33.88 -42.73
CA ILE A 125 13.78 33.85 -42.99
C ILE A 125 14.11 32.96 -44.18
N ALA A 126 13.59 31.71 -44.19
CA ALA A 126 13.81 30.79 -45.29
C ALA A 126 13.29 31.36 -46.62
N ARG A 127 12.09 31.94 -46.61
CA ARG A 127 11.49 32.55 -47.81
C ARG A 127 12.26 33.78 -48.28
N TYR A 128 12.73 34.61 -47.36
CA TYR A 128 13.51 35.81 -47.65
C TYR A 128 14.87 35.46 -48.26
N LYS A 129 15.59 34.49 -47.70
CA LYS A 129 16.84 33.97 -48.26
C LYS A 129 16.64 33.43 -49.69
N GLN A 130 15.60 32.62 -49.91
CA GLN A 130 15.29 32.10 -51.25
C GLN A 130 14.93 33.20 -52.26
N TYR A 131 14.14 34.19 -51.83
CA TYR A 131 13.72 35.29 -52.70
C TYR A 131 14.91 36.14 -53.15
N VAL A 132 15.77 36.55 -52.22
CA VAL A 132 16.97 37.32 -52.55
C VAL A 132 17.99 36.45 -53.31
N GLY A 133 18.07 35.16 -52.99
CA GLY A 133 18.93 34.21 -53.70
C GLY A 133 18.60 34.11 -55.19
N LYS A 134 17.31 34.08 -55.53
CA LYS A 134 16.85 34.12 -56.94
C LYS A 134 17.12 35.46 -57.61
N GLN A 135 16.91 36.58 -56.91
CA GLN A 135 17.13 37.91 -57.49
C GLN A 135 18.60 38.24 -57.73
N THR A 136 19.49 37.66 -56.93
CA THR A 136 20.92 37.94 -56.98
C THR A 136 21.72 36.80 -57.63
N ASN A 137 21.03 35.81 -58.22
CA ASN A 137 21.59 34.58 -58.79
C ASN A 137 22.72 34.03 -57.92
N SER A 138 22.45 33.84 -56.63
CA SER A 138 23.44 33.41 -55.66
C SER A 138 23.15 31.96 -55.22
N PRO A 139 23.89 30.97 -55.74
CA PRO A 139 23.74 29.57 -55.32
C PRO A 139 23.89 29.40 -53.82
N ALA A 140 24.89 30.05 -53.20
CA ALA A 140 25.11 30.07 -51.76
C ALA A 140 23.87 30.50 -50.95
N LEU A 141 23.20 31.59 -51.37
CA LEU A 141 22.03 32.11 -50.65
C LEU A 141 20.79 31.23 -50.85
N LEU A 142 20.70 30.53 -51.99
CA LEU A 142 19.67 29.54 -52.25
C LEU A 142 19.88 28.27 -51.42
N ALA A 143 21.12 27.80 -51.29
CA ALA A 143 21.50 26.67 -50.45
C ALA A 143 21.25 26.96 -48.96
N SER A 144 21.72 28.12 -48.46
CA SER A 144 21.42 28.59 -47.10
C SER A 144 19.91 28.75 -46.85
N GLY A 145 19.15 29.15 -47.87
CA GLY A 145 17.69 29.22 -47.81
C GLY A 145 17.01 27.85 -47.72
N ALA A 146 17.62 26.80 -48.29
CA ALA A 146 17.17 25.42 -48.14
C ALA A 146 17.53 24.85 -46.76
N HIS A 147 18.73 25.16 -46.25
CA HIS A 147 19.14 24.80 -44.89
C HIS A 147 18.20 25.39 -43.84
N SER A 148 17.84 26.68 -43.97
CA SER A 148 16.85 27.32 -43.08
C SER A 148 15.42 26.76 -43.19
N GLN A 149 15.12 25.86 -44.15
CA GLN A 149 13.85 25.12 -44.11
C GLN A 149 13.85 24.02 -43.05
N MET A 150 15.02 23.49 -42.68
CA MET A 150 15.15 22.50 -41.60
C MET A 150 14.77 23.11 -40.25
N ASP A 151 15.10 24.40 -40.04
CA ASP A 151 14.71 25.15 -38.84
C ASP A 151 13.20 25.29 -38.70
N ILE A 152 12.46 25.36 -39.82
CA ILE A 152 11.00 25.39 -39.83
C ILE A 152 10.45 24.05 -39.33
N TYR A 153 10.98 22.93 -39.83
CA TYR A 153 10.54 21.60 -39.40
C TYR A 153 10.86 21.35 -37.93
N ALA A 154 12.05 21.74 -37.46
CA ALA A 154 12.40 21.68 -36.05
C ALA A 154 11.44 22.51 -35.18
N ALA A 155 11.11 23.74 -35.61
CA ALA A 155 10.15 24.59 -34.89
C ALA A 155 8.72 24.02 -34.89
N ILE A 156 8.28 23.40 -35.99
CA ILE A 156 6.97 22.73 -36.06
C ILE A 156 6.91 21.54 -35.09
N VAL A 157 7.95 20.70 -35.06
CA VAL A 157 8.04 19.55 -34.14
C VAL A 157 7.90 20.01 -32.68
N VAL A 158 8.57 21.09 -32.31
CA VAL A 158 8.47 21.69 -30.97
C VAL A 158 7.06 22.19 -30.68
N VAL A 159 6.43 22.92 -31.62
CA VAL A 159 5.04 23.38 -31.44
C VAL A 159 4.09 22.20 -31.26
N VAL A 160 4.25 21.13 -32.02
CA VAL A 160 3.42 19.91 -31.90
C VAL A 160 3.63 19.22 -30.56
N GLY A 161 4.89 19.11 -30.10
CA GLY A 161 5.22 18.57 -28.78
C GLY A 161 4.58 19.35 -27.64
N LEU A 162 4.71 20.68 -27.67
CA LEU A 162 4.09 21.59 -26.70
C LEU A 162 2.56 21.54 -26.74
N ALA A 163 1.97 21.55 -27.94
CA ALA A 163 0.52 21.52 -28.10
C ALA A 163 -0.08 20.21 -27.57
N GLY A 164 0.54 19.06 -27.84
CA GLY A 164 0.05 17.81 -27.28
C GLY A 164 0.30 17.68 -25.79
N SER A 165 1.39 18.26 -25.26
CA SER A 165 1.59 18.35 -23.82
C SER A 165 0.53 19.26 -23.15
N ALA A 166 0.16 20.37 -23.80
CA ALA A 166 -0.95 21.23 -23.38
C ALA A 166 -2.30 20.50 -23.34
N LEU A 167 -2.47 19.45 -24.16
CA LEU A 167 -3.65 18.60 -24.18
C LEU A 167 -3.60 17.47 -23.13
N GLY A 168 -2.57 17.42 -22.28
CA GLY A 168 -2.44 16.42 -21.21
C GLY A 168 -1.62 15.18 -21.60
N LEU A 169 -0.80 15.26 -22.65
CA LEU A 169 0.18 14.23 -23.02
C LEU A 169 1.60 14.66 -22.60
N PRO A 170 2.01 14.50 -21.33
CA PRO A 170 3.24 15.09 -20.79
C PRO A 170 4.51 14.61 -21.51
N ASN A 171 4.50 13.38 -22.03
CA ASN A 171 5.65 12.78 -22.70
C ASN A 171 5.87 13.28 -24.14
N LEU A 172 4.94 14.06 -24.70
CA LEU A 172 5.04 14.47 -26.11
C LEU A 172 6.10 15.55 -26.34
N ASP A 173 6.36 16.41 -25.35
CA ASP A 173 7.45 17.38 -25.41
C ASP A 173 8.81 16.65 -25.49
N ARG A 174 8.99 15.60 -24.69
CA ARG A 174 10.21 14.75 -24.75
C ARG A 174 10.39 14.05 -26.08
N ALA A 175 9.30 13.52 -26.64
CA ALA A 175 9.35 12.91 -27.96
C ALA A 175 9.75 13.95 -29.02
N ALA A 176 9.25 15.18 -28.93
CA ALA A 176 9.65 16.28 -29.80
C ALA A 176 11.13 16.66 -29.59
N ALA A 177 11.62 16.72 -28.35
CA ALA A 177 13.02 16.95 -28.02
C ALA A 177 13.94 15.90 -28.66
N ALA A 178 13.60 14.61 -28.54
CA ALA A 178 14.34 13.53 -29.17
C ALA A 178 14.40 13.66 -30.71
N VAL A 179 13.31 14.07 -31.36
CA VAL A 179 13.31 14.33 -32.80
C VAL A 179 14.21 15.52 -33.17
N VAL A 180 14.20 16.60 -32.37
CA VAL A 180 15.10 17.75 -32.58
C VAL A 180 16.56 17.36 -32.39
N VAL A 181 16.88 16.51 -31.42
CA VAL A 181 18.24 15.95 -31.25
C VAL A 181 18.71 15.23 -32.50
N VAL A 182 17.85 14.44 -33.15
CA VAL A 182 18.21 13.77 -34.42
C VAL A 182 18.59 14.79 -35.49
N PHE A 183 17.89 15.93 -35.57
CA PHE A 183 18.24 17.02 -36.50
C PHE A 183 19.60 17.65 -36.14
N ILE A 184 19.85 17.91 -34.86
CA ILE A 184 21.12 18.45 -34.37
C ILE A 184 22.29 17.52 -34.73
N VAL A 185 22.14 16.21 -34.49
CA VAL A 185 23.16 15.19 -34.79
C VAL A 185 23.42 15.11 -36.30
N PHE A 186 22.37 15.17 -37.13
CA PHE A 186 22.51 15.14 -38.58
C PHE A 186 23.24 16.37 -39.11
N SER A 187 22.87 17.57 -38.65
CA SER A 187 23.57 18.81 -38.99
C SER A 187 25.03 18.76 -38.53
N GLY A 188 25.30 18.28 -37.31
CA GLY A 188 26.65 18.08 -36.79
C GLY A 188 27.48 17.11 -37.65
N TYR A 189 26.88 16.02 -38.11
CA TYR A 189 27.51 15.06 -39.01
C TYR A 189 27.84 15.66 -40.38
N GLU A 190 26.90 16.38 -40.99
CA GLU A 190 27.12 17.04 -42.28
C GLU A 190 28.29 18.04 -42.21
N ILE A 191 28.36 18.82 -41.12
CA ILE A 191 29.45 19.78 -40.88
C ILE A 191 30.77 19.05 -40.64
N ALA A 192 30.78 18.01 -39.80
CA ALA A 192 32.00 17.26 -39.49
C ALA A 192 32.60 16.62 -40.75
N VAL A 193 31.76 15.97 -41.58
CA VAL A 193 32.20 15.35 -42.84
C VAL A 193 32.75 16.40 -43.80
N SER A 194 32.08 17.55 -43.91
CA SER A 194 32.52 18.67 -44.75
C SER A 194 33.87 19.23 -44.29
N ALA A 195 34.05 19.46 -42.99
CA ALA A 195 35.31 19.94 -42.41
C ALA A 195 36.46 18.94 -42.57
N ILE A 196 36.21 17.65 -42.34
CA ILE A 196 37.21 16.58 -42.52
C ILE A 196 37.61 16.46 -44.00
N SER A 197 36.64 16.54 -44.92
CA SER A 197 36.91 16.50 -46.36
C SER A 197 37.76 17.69 -46.81
N ALA A 198 37.47 18.90 -46.32
CA ALA A 198 38.24 20.10 -46.61
C ALA A 198 39.68 20.03 -46.06
N LEU A 199 39.87 19.48 -44.85
CA LEU A 199 41.20 19.21 -44.28
C LEU A 199 42.00 18.20 -45.12
N ARG A 200 41.34 17.19 -45.69
CA ARG A 200 42.00 16.14 -46.47
C ARG A 200 42.50 16.62 -47.84
N HIS A 201 41.72 17.45 -48.54
CA HIS A 201 42.07 17.89 -49.89
C HIS A 201 42.77 19.26 -49.94
N ARG A 202 43.02 19.91 -48.79
CA ARG A 202 43.57 21.29 -48.69
C ARG A 202 42.79 22.30 -49.52
N GLU A 203 41.49 22.11 -49.61
CA GLU A 203 40.57 23.03 -50.28
C GLU A 203 39.93 23.95 -49.22
N VAL A 204 39.52 25.14 -49.66
CA VAL A 204 38.75 26.06 -48.83
C VAL A 204 37.47 25.35 -48.41
N LEU A 205 37.11 25.45 -47.13
CA LEU A 205 35.82 24.97 -46.66
C LEU A 205 34.72 25.63 -47.49
N GLU A 206 34.14 24.89 -48.43
CA GLU A 206 32.98 25.35 -49.19
C GLU A 206 31.73 25.21 -48.31
N ILE A 207 31.67 25.99 -47.23
CA ILE A 207 30.42 26.24 -46.54
C ILE A 207 29.67 27.24 -47.43
N ASP A 208 28.76 26.70 -48.24
CA ASP A 208 27.99 27.39 -49.28
C ASP A 208 28.69 27.62 -50.64
N GLY A 209 29.05 26.53 -51.30
CA GLY A 209 28.90 26.34 -52.76
C GLY A 209 29.34 27.49 -53.67
N GLU A 210 30.65 27.71 -53.76
CA GLU A 210 31.27 28.44 -54.86
C GLU A 210 31.84 27.54 -55.96
N SER A 211 31.56 26.23 -56.02
CA SER A 211 31.64 25.51 -57.30
C SER A 211 30.84 24.20 -57.34
N GLY A 212 29.84 24.17 -58.23
CA GLY A 212 29.58 22.99 -59.05
C GLY A 212 29.26 21.63 -58.41
N HIS A 213 28.77 21.50 -57.18
CA HIS A 213 28.17 20.23 -56.73
C HIS A 213 26.77 20.40 -56.13
N GLN A 214 25.78 19.96 -56.91
CA GLN A 214 24.39 19.80 -56.49
C GLN A 214 24.28 18.65 -55.48
N HIS A 215 24.52 18.90 -54.20
CA HIS A 215 24.00 18.01 -53.16
C HIS A 215 22.57 18.46 -52.83
N ALA A 216 21.60 17.85 -53.51
CA ALA A 216 20.20 17.97 -53.18
C ALA A 216 19.90 17.12 -51.92
N PRO A 217 19.58 17.71 -50.75
CA PRO A 217 19.26 16.95 -49.54
C PRO A 217 17.81 16.40 -49.55
N ASN A 218 17.16 16.37 -50.71
CA ASN A 218 15.72 16.09 -50.82
C ASN A 218 15.35 14.59 -50.80
N ARG A 219 16.29 13.65 -50.94
CA ARG A 219 15.96 12.21 -51.09
C ARG A 219 15.90 11.46 -49.76
N LEU A 220 16.80 11.75 -48.82
CA LEU A 220 16.81 11.13 -47.49
C LEU A 220 15.67 11.65 -46.60
N TRP A 221 15.40 12.96 -46.65
CA TRP A 221 14.34 13.61 -45.85
C TRP A 221 12.92 13.13 -46.20
N ARG A 222 12.64 12.86 -47.48
CA ARG A 222 11.34 12.31 -47.93
C ARG A 222 11.09 10.89 -47.41
N LEU A 223 12.13 10.15 -47.03
CA LEU A 223 12.03 8.83 -46.43
C LEU A 223 11.84 8.90 -44.90
N PHE A 224 12.42 9.91 -44.24
CA PHE A 224 12.35 10.06 -42.77
C PHE A 224 11.01 10.61 -42.27
N LEU A 225 10.36 11.52 -43.00
CA LEU A 225 9.05 12.04 -42.62
C LEU A 225 7.98 10.96 -42.37
N PRO A 226 7.81 9.94 -43.26
CA PRO A 226 6.87 8.85 -42.99
C PRO A 226 7.36 7.91 -41.88
N VAL A 227 8.67 7.69 -41.74
CA VAL A 227 9.23 6.82 -40.69
C VAL A 227 9.04 7.44 -39.30
N ALA A 228 9.30 8.75 -39.15
CA ALA A 228 9.04 9.48 -37.92
C ALA A 228 7.54 9.57 -37.59
N GLY A 229 6.68 9.73 -38.62
CA GLY A 229 5.23 9.67 -38.46
C GLY A 229 4.74 8.30 -37.98
N ILE A 230 5.25 7.21 -38.60
CA ILE A 230 4.93 5.84 -38.18
C ILE A 230 5.44 5.57 -36.76
N PHE A 231 6.64 6.03 -36.42
CA PHE A 231 7.19 5.91 -35.08
C PHE A 231 6.32 6.61 -34.03
N LEU A 232 5.86 7.84 -34.30
CA LEU A 232 4.93 8.55 -33.43
C LEU A 232 3.60 7.82 -33.26
N VAL A 233 3.06 7.21 -34.32
CA VAL A 233 1.83 6.41 -34.25
C VAL A 233 2.05 5.15 -33.40
N ILE A 234 3.19 4.47 -33.55
CA ILE A 234 3.53 3.28 -32.75
C ILE A 234 3.66 3.66 -31.28
N VAL A 235 4.39 4.74 -30.96
CA VAL A 235 4.52 5.23 -29.59
C VAL A 235 3.18 5.64 -29.00
N TYR A 236 2.32 6.31 -29.80
CA TYR A 236 0.96 6.64 -29.39
C TYR A 236 0.13 5.39 -29.08
N LEU A 237 0.18 4.35 -29.93
CA LEU A 237 -0.53 3.10 -29.68
C LEU A 237 0.02 2.35 -28.46
N LEU A 238 1.33 2.33 -28.26
CA LEU A 238 1.97 1.70 -27.09
C LEU A 238 1.68 2.43 -25.78
N SER A 239 1.37 3.73 -25.81
CA SER A 239 0.98 4.50 -24.63
C SER A 239 -0.32 4.00 -23.96
N GLY A 240 -1.06 3.11 -24.63
CA GLY A 240 -2.22 2.42 -24.08
C GLY A 240 -1.90 1.25 -23.13
N LEU A 241 -0.64 0.82 -22.99
CA LEU A 241 -0.26 -0.24 -22.06
C LEU A 241 -0.20 0.31 -20.62
N TYR A 242 -0.85 -0.36 -19.68
CA TYR A 242 -0.80 -0.03 -18.25
C TYR A 242 -0.86 -1.29 -17.38
N VAL A 243 -0.39 -1.18 -16.15
CA VAL A 243 -0.32 -2.28 -15.18
C VAL A 243 -1.11 -1.91 -13.94
N ILE A 244 -1.91 -2.84 -13.44
CA ILE A 244 -2.61 -2.75 -12.16
C ILE A 244 -1.90 -3.66 -11.16
N GLN A 245 -1.54 -3.13 -9.99
CA GLN A 245 -0.84 -3.91 -8.97
C GLN A 245 -1.80 -4.79 -8.16
N PRO A 246 -1.32 -5.86 -7.51
CA PRO A 246 -2.13 -6.64 -6.58
C PRO A 246 -2.67 -5.74 -5.44
N GLY A 247 -3.98 -5.82 -5.18
CA GLY A 247 -4.66 -4.98 -4.18
C GLY A 247 -5.28 -3.70 -4.75
N GLU A 248 -4.98 -3.38 -6.00
CA GLU A 248 -5.62 -2.29 -6.75
C GLU A 248 -6.68 -2.82 -7.71
N ILE A 249 -7.71 -2.00 -7.97
CA ILE A 249 -8.74 -2.24 -8.98
C ILE A 249 -8.72 -1.08 -9.96
N GLY A 250 -8.69 -1.38 -11.25
CA GLY A 250 -8.75 -0.38 -12.30
C GLY A 250 -10.18 -0.13 -12.78
N VAL A 251 -10.56 1.14 -12.93
CA VAL A 251 -11.82 1.57 -13.54
C VAL A 251 -11.52 2.21 -14.88
N VAL A 252 -11.99 1.61 -15.98
CA VAL A 252 -11.78 2.12 -17.34
C VAL A 252 -13.00 2.92 -17.78
N ARG A 253 -12.79 4.21 -18.10
CA ARG A 253 -13.79 5.14 -18.60
C ARG A 253 -13.53 5.51 -20.06
N ARG A 254 -14.50 5.27 -20.94
CA ARG A 254 -14.46 5.68 -22.35
C ARG A 254 -15.36 6.89 -22.56
N PHE A 255 -14.78 8.02 -22.96
CA PHE A 255 -15.50 9.30 -23.09
C PHE A 255 -16.36 9.65 -21.86
N GLY A 256 -15.91 9.25 -20.66
CA GLY A 256 -16.62 9.47 -19.39
C GLY A 256 -17.63 8.38 -18.99
N GLN A 257 -17.98 7.43 -19.87
CA GLN A 257 -18.80 6.27 -19.51
C GLN A 257 -17.94 5.13 -18.99
N VAL A 258 -18.37 4.44 -17.94
CA VAL A 258 -17.66 3.25 -17.41
C VAL A 258 -17.86 2.08 -18.37
N VAL A 259 -16.76 1.56 -18.90
CA VAL A 259 -16.78 0.38 -19.80
C VAL A 259 -16.38 -0.88 -19.05
N ALA A 260 -15.38 -0.76 -18.18
CA ALA A 260 -14.94 -1.85 -17.30
C ALA A 260 -14.85 -1.31 -15.88
N PRO A 261 -15.80 -1.70 -14.99
CA PRO A 261 -15.84 -1.20 -13.62
C PRO A 261 -14.83 -1.88 -12.69
N ASP A 262 -14.49 -3.15 -12.93
CA ASP A 262 -13.59 -3.94 -12.09
C ASP A 262 -12.54 -4.65 -12.95
N VAL A 263 -11.43 -3.96 -13.22
CA VAL A 263 -10.29 -4.57 -13.91
C VAL A 263 -9.34 -5.18 -12.89
N GLU A 264 -9.13 -6.50 -13.01
CA GLU A 264 -8.27 -7.29 -12.14
C GLU A 264 -6.78 -6.93 -12.27
N PRO A 265 -5.94 -7.22 -11.26
CA PRO A 265 -4.50 -7.02 -11.32
C PRO A 265 -3.84 -7.70 -12.53
N GLY A 266 -2.97 -6.99 -13.24
CA GLY A 266 -2.32 -7.51 -14.44
C GLY A 266 -1.93 -6.42 -15.45
N LEU A 267 -1.36 -6.86 -16.58
CA LEU A 267 -1.05 -6.00 -17.72
C LEU A 267 -2.29 -5.88 -18.61
N HIS A 268 -2.73 -4.64 -18.83
CA HIS A 268 -3.92 -4.33 -19.61
C HIS A 268 -3.62 -3.31 -20.70
N TYR A 269 -4.52 -3.26 -21.69
CA TYR A 269 -4.45 -2.31 -22.78
C TYR A 269 -5.70 -1.45 -22.84
N ARG A 270 -5.52 -0.13 -22.86
CA ARG A 270 -6.57 0.87 -23.08
C ARG A 270 -6.34 1.60 -24.39
N LEU A 271 -7.40 2.17 -24.95
CA LEU A 271 -7.22 3.11 -26.06
C LEU A 271 -6.45 4.35 -25.55
N PRO A 272 -5.46 4.84 -26.30
CA PRO A 272 -4.73 6.05 -25.91
C PRO A 272 -5.66 7.25 -25.70
N TRP A 273 -5.23 8.16 -24.83
CA TRP A 273 -5.97 9.39 -24.56
C TRP A 273 -6.22 10.16 -25.87
N PRO A 274 -7.42 10.71 -26.13
CA PRO A 274 -8.50 11.06 -25.19
C PRO A 274 -9.64 10.05 -25.05
N ILE A 275 -9.52 8.85 -25.63
CA ILE A 275 -10.65 7.92 -25.74
C ILE A 275 -10.92 7.24 -24.40
N ASP A 276 -9.92 6.51 -23.87
CA ASP A 276 -10.03 5.80 -22.60
C ASP A 276 -9.16 6.46 -21.51
N ARG A 277 -9.75 6.63 -20.32
CA ARG A 277 -9.07 6.99 -19.07
C ARG A 277 -9.14 5.82 -18.11
N VAL A 278 -8.09 5.62 -17.32
CA VAL A 278 -8.04 4.58 -16.30
C VAL A 278 -7.73 5.25 -14.98
N ASP A 279 -8.59 4.97 -14.00
CA ASP A 279 -8.43 5.41 -12.63
C ASP A 279 -8.19 4.17 -11.79
N ILE A 280 -7.08 4.14 -11.06
CA ILE A 280 -6.66 3.01 -10.25
C ILE A 280 -7.01 3.31 -8.80
N VAL A 281 -7.74 2.41 -8.14
CA VAL A 281 -8.19 2.56 -6.77
C VAL A 281 -7.62 1.43 -5.93
N ASP A 282 -7.02 1.77 -4.80
CA ASP A 282 -6.59 0.79 -3.81
C ASP A 282 -7.80 0.24 -3.04
N ALA A 283 -8.16 -1.02 -3.33
CA ALA A 283 -9.30 -1.71 -2.75
C ALA A 283 -8.92 -2.54 -1.51
N ALA A 284 -7.65 -2.95 -1.41
CA ALA A 284 -7.19 -3.82 -0.32
C ALA A 284 -6.88 -3.05 0.97
N SER A 285 -6.58 -1.75 0.91
CA SER A 285 -6.29 -0.97 2.11
C SER A 285 -7.54 -0.70 2.96
N ILE A 286 -7.44 -1.09 4.24
CA ILE A 286 -8.38 -0.69 5.28
C ILE A 286 -8.09 0.76 5.64
N ARG A 287 -9.06 1.63 5.37
CA ARG A 287 -9.00 3.05 5.68
C ARG A 287 -9.68 3.29 7.02
N ARG A 288 -9.12 4.21 7.81
CA ARG A 288 -9.65 4.62 9.11
C ARG A 288 -10.23 6.02 9.02
N ALA A 289 -11.45 6.17 9.51
CA ALA A 289 -12.14 7.46 9.65
C ALA A 289 -12.50 7.67 11.12
N GLU A 290 -12.07 8.79 11.68
CA GLU A 290 -12.28 9.15 13.09
C GLU A 290 -12.96 10.51 13.18
N PRO A 291 -14.29 10.54 13.43
CA PRO A 291 -14.99 11.76 13.77
C PRO A 291 -14.45 12.37 15.06
N ALA A 292 -14.58 13.69 15.19
CA ALA A 292 -14.33 14.36 16.46
C ALA A 292 -15.30 13.84 17.54
N ALA A 293 -14.89 13.93 18.81
CA ALA A 293 -15.77 13.59 19.92
C ALA A 293 -17.04 14.48 19.86
N SER A 294 -18.20 13.84 19.90
CA SER A 294 -19.50 14.52 19.77
C SER A 294 -20.35 14.21 20.99
N LEU A 295 -20.99 15.25 21.53
CA LEU A 295 -21.92 15.11 22.65
C LEU A 295 -23.26 14.60 22.13
N MET A 296 -23.70 13.47 22.65
CA MET A 296 -24.93 12.78 22.23
C MET A 296 -25.91 12.64 23.39
N LEU A 297 -27.20 12.63 23.06
CA LEU A 297 -28.28 12.41 24.02
C LEU A 297 -28.71 10.95 23.94
N THR A 298 -28.67 10.24 25.06
CA THR A 298 -29.14 8.87 25.20
C THR A 298 -30.66 8.79 25.30
N GLY A 299 -31.23 7.60 25.15
CA GLY A 299 -32.68 7.38 25.26
C GLY A 299 -33.26 7.70 26.65
N ASP A 300 -32.44 7.62 27.69
CA ASP A 300 -32.75 7.98 29.07
C ASP A 300 -32.38 9.44 29.43
N GLN A 301 -32.22 10.30 28.41
CA GLN A 301 -32.00 11.75 28.54
C GLN A 301 -30.66 12.16 29.18
N ASN A 302 -29.66 11.28 29.18
CA ASN A 302 -28.31 11.62 29.62
C ASN A 302 -27.47 12.15 28.45
N LEU A 303 -26.57 13.08 28.76
CA LEU A 303 -25.57 13.55 27.81
C LEU A 303 -24.30 12.72 27.98
N ILE A 304 -23.76 12.22 26.88
CA ILE A 304 -22.52 11.43 26.86
C ILE A 304 -21.63 11.87 25.70
N SER A 305 -20.34 12.03 25.98
CA SER A 305 -19.32 12.31 24.97
C SER A 305 -18.87 11.00 24.35
N VAL A 306 -19.14 10.84 23.06
CA VAL A 306 -18.85 9.61 22.31
C VAL A 306 -17.74 9.89 21.30
N ARG A 307 -16.68 9.07 21.34
CA ARG A 307 -15.63 9.03 20.33
C ARG A 307 -15.48 7.62 19.80
N PHE A 308 -15.47 7.47 18.50
CA PHE A 308 -15.40 6.17 17.83
C PHE A 308 -14.56 6.25 16.55
N SER A 309 -14.14 5.10 16.05
CA SER A 309 -13.42 4.97 14.79
C SER A 309 -14.12 3.99 13.87
N LEU A 310 -14.24 4.34 12.59
CA LEU A 310 -14.76 3.48 11.54
C LEU A 310 -13.61 2.97 10.69
N HIS A 311 -13.65 1.68 10.38
CA HIS A 311 -12.76 1.04 9.43
C HIS A 311 -13.57 0.62 8.21
N TYR A 312 -13.12 1.00 7.02
CA TYR A 312 -13.83 0.72 5.78
C TYR A 312 -12.86 0.38 4.64
N ILE A 313 -13.38 -0.37 3.67
CA ILE A 313 -12.69 -0.76 2.44
C ILE A 313 -13.52 -0.37 1.22
N VAL A 314 -12.89 -0.32 0.05
CA VAL A 314 -13.57 -0.06 -1.22
C VAL A 314 -13.92 -1.39 -1.85
N THR A 315 -15.21 -1.68 -2.00
CA THR A 315 -15.70 -2.93 -2.61
C THR A 315 -16.09 -2.73 -4.08
N ASN A 316 -16.58 -1.54 -4.44
CA ASN A 316 -16.88 -1.18 -5.82
C ASN A 316 -16.17 0.13 -6.19
N ALA A 317 -15.09 0.01 -6.97
CA ALA A 317 -14.24 1.14 -7.33
C ALA A 317 -14.95 2.15 -8.24
N ALA A 318 -15.83 1.68 -9.15
CA ALA A 318 -16.56 2.56 -10.05
C ALA A 318 -17.56 3.46 -9.32
N ALA A 319 -18.32 2.88 -8.38
CA ALA A 319 -19.26 3.62 -7.53
C ALA A 319 -18.53 4.60 -6.61
N PHE A 320 -17.40 4.18 -6.02
CA PHE A 320 -16.54 5.02 -5.19
C PHE A 320 -16.01 6.26 -5.94
N LEU A 321 -15.58 6.11 -7.19
CA LEU A 321 -15.03 7.23 -7.97
C LEU A 321 -16.07 8.20 -8.54
N LEU A 322 -17.32 7.75 -8.71
CA LEU A 322 -18.34 8.51 -9.45
C LEU A 322 -19.46 9.06 -8.58
N ASN A 323 -19.79 8.37 -7.48
CA ASN A 323 -20.90 8.75 -6.61
C ASN A 323 -20.44 9.50 -5.36
N VAL A 324 -19.13 9.44 -5.05
CA VAL A 324 -18.57 10.00 -3.81
C VAL A 324 -17.49 11.02 -4.16
N ASP A 325 -17.65 12.25 -3.65
CA ASP A 325 -16.66 13.33 -3.82
C ASP A 325 -15.58 13.27 -2.71
N ASP A 326 -16.02 13.27 -1.44
CA ASP A 326 -15.15 13.07 -0.27
C ASP A 326 -15.58 11.82 0.54
N PRO A 327 -14.89 10.68 0.34
CA PRO A 327 -15.23 9.43 1.04
C PRO A 327 -15.02 9.50 2.55
N ALA A 328 -14.01 10.22 3.02
CA ALA A 328 -13.73 10.33 4.44
C ALA A 328 -14.84 11.13 5.13
N GLN A 329 -15.29 12.22 4.51
CA GLN A 329 -16.40 13.01 5.04
C GLN A 329 -17.73 12.24 5.00
N LEU A 330 -18.01 11.51 3.90
CA LEU A 330 -19.24 10.71 3.81
C LEU A 330 -19.31 9.62 4.88
N VAL A 331 -18.22 8.84 5.06
CA VAL A 331 -18.17 7.78 6.06
C VAL A 331 -18.26 8.33 7.48
N THR A 332 -17.59 9.44 7.78
CA THR A 332 -17.67 10.07 9.11
C THR A 332 -19.08 10.57 9.42
N GLN A 333 -19.77 11.20 8.46
CA GLN A 333 -21.14 11.67 8.63
C GLN A 333 -22.14 10.52 8.73
N ALA A 334 -22.02 9.49 7.90
CA ALA A 334 -22.85 8.28 7.98
C ALA A 334 -22.66 7.58 9.33
N GLY A 335 -21.41 7.44 9.77
CA GLY A 335 -21.06 6.89 11.08
C GLY A 335 -21.61 7.72 12.24
N GLU A 336 -21.47 9.05 12.20
CA GLU A 336 -21.98 9.92 13.28
C GLU A 336 -23.50 9.88 13.34
N SER A 337 -24.18 9.91 12.20
CA SER A 337 -25.63 9.79 12.13
C SER A 337 -26.11 8.44 12.68
N ALA A 338 -25.45 7.34 12.29
CA ALA A 338 -25.78 6.00 12.77
C ALA A 338 -25.55 5.88 14.28
N MET A 339 -24.39 6.35 14.77
CA MET A 339 -24.06 6.35 16.20
C MET A 339 -25.08 7.15 16.99
N ARG A 340 -25.41 8.37 16.54
CA ARG A 340 -26.37 9.26 17.19
C ARG A 340 -27.76 8.62 17.27
N GLN A 341 -28.20 7.92 16.23
CA GLN A 341 -29.49 7.24 16.20
C GLN A 341 -29.55 6.04 17.15
N VAL A 342 -28.49 5.23 17.20
CA VAL A 342 -28.43 4.06 18.11
C VAL A 342 -28.32 4.53 19.56
N VAL A 343 -27.41 5.47 19.85
CA VAL A 343 -27.24 6.06 21.20
C VAL A 343 -28.55 6.64 21.73
N ALA A 344 -29.35 7.30 20.88
CA ALA A 344 -30.65 7.85 21.27
C ALA A 344 -31.71 6.80 21.64
N GLN A 345 -31.48 5.52 21.37
CA GLN A 345 -32.37 4.41 21.75
C GLN A 345 -31.84 3.62 22.96
N GLU A 346 -30.59 3.86 23.35
CA GLU A 346 -29.91 3.14 24.42
C GLU A 346 -29.90 3.91 25.74
N SER A 347 -29.78 3.17 26.83
CA SER A 347 -29.49 3.76 28.15
C SER A 347 -28.02 4.18 28.25
N VAL A 348 -27.73 5.14 29.12
CA VAL A 348 -26.33 5.54 29.40
C VAL A 348 -25.52 4.37 29.96
N ASP A 349 -26.16 3.50 30.73
CA ASP A 349 -25.52 2.34 31.35
C ASP A 349 -25.08 1.31 30.31
N SER A 350 -25.90 1.04 29.30
CA SER A 350 -25.54 0.11 28.20
C SER A 350 -24.31 0.60 27.43
N LEU A 351 -24.18 1.92 27.25
CA LEU A 351 -23.01 2.55 26.60
C LEU A 351 -21.74 2.48 27.45
N LEU A 352 -21.87 2.49 28.78
CA LEU A 352 -20.73 2.45 29.71
C LEU A 352 -20.28 1.01 30.05
N THR A 353 -21.15 0.02 29.85
CA THR A 353 -20.95 -1.37 30.32
C THR A 353 -20.62 -2.34 29.17
N VAL A 354 -21.06 -3.61 29.26
CA VAL A 354 -20.64 -4.74 28.41
C VAL A 354 -21.35 -4.74 27.05
N ASP A 355 -22.49 -4.04 26.92
CA ASP A 355 -23.34 -4.05 25.72
C ASP A 355 -22.75 -3.23 24.54
N LYS A 356 -21.50 -2.77 24.65
CA LYS A 356 -20.78 -2.02 23.60
C LYS A 356 -20.71 -2.78 22.28
N ALA A 357 -20.54 -4.10 22.32
CA ALA A 357 -20.45 -4.92 21.10
C ALA A 357 -21.76 -4.95 20.30
N GLU A 358 -22.92 -5.03 20.99
CA GLU A 358 -24.23 -4.99 20.35
C GLU A 358 -24.50 -3.61 19.72
N ILE A 359 -24.08 -2.56 20.42
CA ILE A 359 -24.18 -1.17 19.92
C ILE A 359 -23.29 -1.02 18.68
N GLU A 360 -22.04 -1.45 18.72
CA GLU A 360 -21.12 -1.41 17.56
C GLU A 360 -21.66 -2.16 16.35
N GLU A 361 -22.27 -3.34 16.55
CA GLU A 361 -22.90 -4.12 15.48
C GLU A 361 -24.08 -3.38 14.84
N ARG A 362 -24.97 -2.82 15.67
CA ARG A 362 -26.14 -2.06 15.19
C ARG A 362 -25.73 -0.78 14.46
N VAL A 363 -24.73 -0.07 14.97
CA VAL A 363 -24.19 1.12 14.31
C VAL A 363 -23.54 0.73 12.99
N ASN A 364 -22.80 -0.39 12.93
CA ASN A 364 -22.19 -0.88 11.69
C ASN A 364 -23.27 -1.17 10.63
N ALA A 365 -24.31 -1.94 10.99
CA ALA A 365 -25.42 -2.25 10.09
C ALA A 365 -26.13 -0.99 9.57
N LEU A 366 -26.37 -0.01 10.45
CA LEU A 366 -27.03 1.24 10.07
C LEU A 366 -26.13 2.14 9.20
N ALA A 367 -24.84 2.25 9.52
CA ALA A 367 -23.86 2.97 8.72
C ALA A 367 -23.71 2.34 7.33
N GLN A 368 -23.62 1.02 7.24
CA GLN A 368 -23.57 0.30 5.97
C GLN A 368 -24.83 0.57 5.14
N SER A 369 -26.03 0.45 5.74
CA SER A 369 -27.28 0.71 5.01
C SER A 369 -27.37 2.14 4.47
N THR A 370 -26.78 3.10 5.17
CA THR A 370 -26.70 4.50 4.74
C THR A 370 -25.75 4.66 3.55
N LEU A 371 -24.56 4.04 3.60
CA LEU A 371 -23.59 4.06 2.50
C LEU A 371 -24.10 3.33 1.25
N ASP A 372 -24.86 2.24 1.45
CA ASP A 372 -25.53 1.50 0.38
C ASP A 372 -26.61 2.34 -0.31
N ALA A 373 -27.40 3.11 0.46
CA ALA A 373 -28.41 4.00 -0.09
C ALA A 373 -27.81 5.10 -0.99
N TYR A 374 -26.61 5.57 -0.67
CA TYR A 374 -25.85 6.50 -1.52
C TYR A 374 -25.11 5.82 -2.67
N ASN A 375 -25.16 4.49 -2.77
CA ASN A 375 -24.36 3.70 -3.70
C ASN A 375 -22.88 4.10 -3.66
N ALA A 376 -22.31 4.22 -2.47
CA ALA A 376 -20.94 4.72 -2.28
C ALA A 376 -19.85 3.71 -2.73
N GLY A 377 -20.19 2.43 -2.87
CA GLY A 377 -19.22 1.38 -3.19
C GLY A 377 -18.25 1.07 -2.04
N LEU A 378 -18.60 1.50 -0.82
CA LEU A 378 -17.82 1.35 0.39
C LEU A 378 -18.42 0.27 1.29
N GLN A 379 -17.56 -0.50 1.94
CA GLN A 379 -17.95 -1.49 2.94
C GLN A 379 -17.31 -1.16 4.28
N VAL A 380 -18.14 -1.05 5.31
CA VAL A 380 -17.70 -0.89 6.70
C VAL A 380 -17.23 -2.24 7.22
N VAL A 381 -15.95 -2.33 7.55
CA VAL A 381 -15.33 -3.52 8.15
C VAL A 381 -15.72 -3.62 9.62
N GLY A 382 -15.72 -2.49 10.32
CA GLY A 382 -16.05 -2.44 11.73
C GLY A 382 -16.08 -1.03 12.28
N ILE A 383 -16.79 -0.88 13.39
CA ILE A 383 -16.87 0.34 14.19
C ILE A 383 -16.37 0.01 15.58
N GLN A 384 -15.50 0.86 16.11
CA GLN A 384 -14.93 0.68 17.43
C GLN A 384 -15.19 1.94 18.27
N LEU A 385 -15.86 1.75 19.40
CA LEU A 385 -16.10 2.78 20.40
C LEU A 385 -14.82 3.01 21.22
N LEU A 386 -14.17 4.15 21.03
CA LEU A 386 -12.91 4.49 21.69
C LEU A 386 -13.14 5.04 23.10
N GLU A 387 -14.08 5.97 23.24
CA GLU A 387 -14.44 6.58 24.52
C GLU A 387 -15.94 6.87 24.58
N SER A 388 -16.52 6.64 25.76
CA SER A 388 -17.91 6.94 26.11
C SER A 388 -17.89 7.50 27.53
N ASN A 389 -17.72 8.82 27.68
CA ASN A 389 -17.56 9.43 29.00
C ASN A 389 -18.66 10.46 29.25
N PRO A 390 -19.23 10.52 30.47
CA PRO A 390 -20.13 11.60 30.84
C PRO A 390 -19.40 12.96 30.85
N PRO A 391 -20.13 14.09 30.73
CA PRO A 391 -19.57 15.42 30.90
C PRO A 391 -18.81 15.55 32.21
N THR A 392 -17.73 16.35 32.20
CA THR A 392 -16.83 16.51 33.34
C THR A 392 -17.54 17.04 34.59
N GLU A 393 -18.63 17.78 34.41
CA GLU A 393 -19.45 18.37 35.47
C GLU A 393 -20.17 17.33 36.33
N VAL A 394 -20.45 16.15 35.76
CA VAL A 394 -21.20 15.07 36.42
C VAL A 394 -20.41 13.77 36.54
N ALA A 395 -19.17 13.74 36.05
CA ALA A 395 -18.33 12.55 36.00
C ALA A 395 -18.14 11.87 37.36
N ASP A 396 -18.00 12.64 38.44
CA ASP A 396 -17.84 12.08 39.79
C ASP A 396 -19.11 11.37 40.28
N ALA A 397 -20.29 11.94 40.03
CA ALA A 397 -21.57 11.30 40.38
C ALA A 397 -21.80 9.99 39.61
N PHE A 398 -21.41 9.94 38.33
CA PHE A 398 -21.45 8.71 37.54
C PHE A 398 -20.45 7.67 38.04
N ARG A 399 -19.25 8.09 38.47
CA ARG A 399 -18.25 7.21 39.07
C ARG A 399 -18.77 6.58 40.36
N ASP A 400 -19.48 7.34 41.19
CA ASP A 400 -20.09 6.83 42.42
C ASP A 400 -21.17 5.76 42.12
N VAL A 401 -22.01 5.98 41.11
CA VAL A 401 -23.02 4.99 40.68
C VAL A 401 -22.37 3.72 40.13
N ALA A 402 -21.30 3.86 39.33
CA ALA A 402 -20.56 2.73 38.81
C ALA A 402 -19.89 1.92 39.94
N SER A 403 -19.25 2.60 40.90
CA SER A 403 -18.67 1.98 42.09
C SER A 403 -19.73 1.24 42.91
N ALA A 404 -20.90 1.85 43.14
CA ALA A 404 -21.99 1.22 43.89
C ALA A 404 -22.54 -0.05 43.20
N ARG A 405 -22.53 -0.10 41.85
CA ARG A 405 -22.88 -1.31 41.09
C ARG A 405 -21.81 -2.38 41.17
N GLU A 406 -20.55 -2.00 41.14
CA GLU A 406 -19.43 -2.93 41.33
C GLU A 406 -19.49 -3.56 42.74
N ASP A 407 -19.77 -2.75 43.77
CA ASP A 407 -20.01 -3.20 45.13
C ASP A 407 -21.23 -4.14 45.20
N GLN A 408 -22.34 -3.78 44.56
CA GLN A 408 -23.53 -4.64 44.47
C GLN A 408 -23.20 -6.02 43.87
N ASN A 409 -22.51 -6.06 42.73
CA ASN A 409 -22.12 -7.30 42.08
C ASN A 409 -21.15 -8.11 42.95
N THR A 410 -20.24 -7.43 43.65
CA THR A 410 -19.34 -8.06 44.61
C THR A 410 -20.12 -8.72 45.74
N PHE A 411 -21.06 -8.03 46.37
CA PHE A 411 -21.91 -8.61 47.42
C PHE A 411 -22.77 -9.77 46.93
N ILE A 412 -23.29 -9.70 45.70
CA ILE A 412 -24.04 -10.82 45.10
C ILE A 412 -23.12 -12.04 44.93
N ASN A 413 -21.92 -11.84 44.38
CA ASN A 413 -20.96 -12.92 44.16
C ASN A 413 -20.49 -13.53 45.50
N GLU A 414 -20.23 -12.72 46.52
CA GLU A 414 -19.90 -13.19 47.87
C GLU A 414 -21.05 -13.97 48.51
N ALA A 415 -22.28 -13.48 48.39
CA ALA A 415 -23.46 -14.17 48.91
C ALA A 415 -23.69 -15.51 48.20
N GLN A 416 -23.49 -15.56 46.88
CA GLN A 416 -23.54 -16.80 46.11
C GLN A 416 -22.43 -17.76 46.51
N ALA A 417 -21.19 -17.28 46.68
CA ALA A 417 -20.07 -18.09 47.16
C ALA A 417 -20.36 -18.68 48.55
N TYR A 418 -20.86 -17.87 49.47
CA TYR A 418 -21.27 -18.31 50.80
C TYR A 418 -22.37 -19.37 50.76
N ALA A 419 -23.41 -19.17 49.93
CA ALA A 419 -24.47 -20.17 49.75
C ALA A 419 -23.92 -21.48 49.16
N ASN A 420 -23.02 -21.38 48.18
CA ASN A 420 -22.35 -22.51 47.54
C ASN A 420 -21.37 -23.23 48.47
N GLU A 421 -20.91 -22.60 49.54
CA GLU A 421 -20.09 -23.22 50.59
C GLU A 421 -20.95 -23.90 51.65
N VAL A 422 -21.92 -23.17 52.23
CA VAL A 422 -22.69 -23.63 53.40
C VAL A 422 -23.66 -24.76 53.03
N ILE A 423 -24.36 -24.67 51.90
CA ILE A 423 -25.39 -25.66 51.54
C ILE A 423 -24.80 -27.06 51.32
N PRO A 424 -23.72 -27.25 50.55
CA PRO A 424 -23.11 -28.57 50.38
C PRO A 424 -22.54 -29.15 51.67
N VAL A 425 -21.89 -28.33 52.50
CA VAL A 425 -21.36 -28.75 53.81
C VAL A 425 -22.50 -29.24 54.71
N ALA A 426 -23.56 -28.44 54.87
CA ALA A 426 -24.72 -28.84 55.68
C ALA A 426 -25.40 -30.12 55.16
N ARG A 427 -25.49 -30.30 53.83
CA ARG A 427 -25.99 -31.54 53.22
C ARG A 427 -25.06 -32.73 53.49
N GLY A 428 -23.75 -32.52 53.45
CA GLY A 428 -22.74 -33.54 53.77
C GLY A 428 -22.82 -33.98 55.23
N ASP A 429 -22.97 -33.05 56.16
CA ASP A 429 -23.13 -33.32 57.59
C ASP A 429 -24.42 -34.08 57.89
N ALA A 430 -25.54 -33.66 57.28
CA ALA A 430 -26.82 -34.35 57.40
C ALA A 430 -26.73 -35.79 56.85
N ALA A 431 -26.13 -35.98 55.68
CA ALA A 431 -25.93 -37.30 55.09
C ALA A 431 -25.04 -38.20 55.97
N THR A 432 -23.94 -37.64 56.49
CA THR A 432 -23.04 -38.34 57.43
C THR A 432 -23.78 -38.77 58.69
N THR A 433 -24.60 -37.89 59.27
CA THR A 433 -25.39 -38.21 60.46
C THR A 433 -26.38 -39.34 60.21
N ILE A 434 -27.11 -39.29 59.08
CA ILE A 434 -28.04 -40.36 58.68
C ILE A 434 -27.28 -41.68 58.44
N GLN A 435 -26.13 -41.62 57.75
CA GLN A 435 -25.35 -42.82 57.46
C GLN A 435 -24.78 -43.46 58.73
N ASN A 436 -24.32 -42.65 59.69
CA ASN A 436 -23.87 -43.13 60.99
C ASN A 436 -25.01 -43.77 61.80
N ALA A 437 -26.20 -43.17 61.78
CA ALA A 437 -27.37 -43.73 62.44
C ALA A 437 -27.80 -45.07 61.82
N ASN A 438 -27.79 -45.17 60.48
CA ASN A 438 -28.07 -46.41 59.75
C ASN A 438 -27.02 -47.48 60.06
N ALA A 439 -25.73 -47.13 60.02
CA ALA A 439 -24.64 -48.03 60.37
C ALA A 439 -24.77 -48.56 61.80
N TYR A 440 -25.06 -47.68 62.77
CA TYR A 440 -25.29 -48.06 64.16
C TYR A 440 -26.50 -49.00 64.31
N SER A 441 -27.60 -48.70 63.62
CA SER A 441 -28.80 -49.56 63.61
C SER A 441 -28.50 -50.94 63.05
N SER A 442 -27.84 -51.01 61.88
CA SER A 442 -27.44 -52.27 61.25
C SER A 442 -26.45 -53.05 62.12
N GLU A 443 -25.48 -52.39 62.75
CA GLU A 443 -24.54 -52.99 63.70
C GLU A 443 -25.28 -53.59 64.91
N LYS A 444 -26.23 -52.85 65.49
CA LYS A 444 -27.03 -53.31 66.64
C LYS A 444 -27.93 -54.49 66.30
N ILE A 445 -28.63 -54.44 65.17
CA ILE A 445 -29.47 -55.55 64.68
C ILE A 445 -28.59 -56.75 64.34
N GLY A 446 -27.47 -56.54 63.66
CA GLY A 446 -26.51 -57.59 63.30
C GLY A 446 -25.95 -58.31 64.53
N ARG A 447 -25.52 -57.56 65.55
CA ARG A 447 -25.09 -58.14 66.84
C ARG A 447 -26.21 -58.91 67.53
N ALA A 448 -27.41 -58.34 67.65
CA ALA A 448 -28.53 -59.00 68.31
C ALA A 448 -28.93 -60.31 67.62
N ASN A 449 -28.96 -60.33 66.28
CA ASN A 449 -29.22 -61.54 65.50
C ASN A 449 -28.09 -62.56 65.65
N GLY A 450 -26.83 -62.11 65.66
CA GLY A 450 -25.66 -62.96 65.91
C GLY A 450 -25.72 -63.62 67.29
N ASP A 451 -26.01 -62.84 68.33
CA ASP A 451 -26.17 -63.32 69.71
C ASP A 451 -27.34 -64.30 69.84
N ALA A 452 -28.49 -64.01 69.19
CA ALA A 452 -29.65 -64.90 69.18
C ALA A 452 -29.37 -66.22 68.44
N ALA A 453 -28.68 -66.17 67.30
CA ALA A 453 -28.26 -67.36 66.57
C ALA A 453 -27.24 -68.19 67.36
N LEU A 454 -26.28 -67.53 68.02
CA LEU A 454 -25.32 -68.17 68.90
C LEU A 454 -26.03 -68.87 70.07
N PHE A 455 -26.97 -68.18 70.74
CA PHE A 455 -27.77 -68.75 71.81
C PHE A 455 -28.58 -69.96 71.34
N THR A 456 -29.22 -69.86 70.18
CA THR A 456 -30.01 -70.97 69.60
C THR A 456 -29.13 -72.20 69.31
N SER A 457 -27.95 -71.99 68.73
CA SER A 457 -26.96 -73.05 68.48
C SER A 457 -26.46 -73.69 69.79
N GLN A 458 -26.14 -72.86 70.78
CA GLN A 458 -25.73 -73.32 72.11
C GLN A 458 -26.84 -74.09 72.84
N GLN A 459 -28.08 -73.63 72.74
CA GLN A 459 -29.25 -74.30 73.34
C GLN A 459 -29.49 -75.67 72.70
N ALA A 460 -29.34 -75.80 71.38
CA ALA A 460 -29.47 -77.07 70.67
C ALA A 460 -28.38 -78.06 71.10
N ALA A 461 -27.12 -77.62 71.14
CA ALA A 461 -26.01 -78.44 71.62
C ALA A 461 -26.16 -78.84 73.10
N TYR A 462 -26.69 -77.94 73.94
CA TYR A 462 -26.98 -78.24 75.34
C TYR A 462 -28.10 -79.27 75.49
N ALA A 463 -29.15 -79.20 74.67
CA ALA A 463 -30.25 -80.16 74.68
C ALA A 463 -29.80 -81.58 74.29
N GLU A 464 -28.86 -81.71 73.35
CA GLU A 464 -28.29 -82.99 72.94
C GLU A 464 -27.30 -83.57 73.97
N SER A 465 -26.46 -82.73 74.59
CA SER A 465 -25.46 -83.16 75.56
C SER A 465 -25.18 -82.09 76.64
N PRO A 466 -25.94 -82.10 77.76
CA PRO A 466 -25.87 -81.06 78.78
C PRO A 466 -24.52 -80.96 79.51
N GLU A 467 -23.97 -82.09 79.96
CA GLU A 467 -22.75 -82.09 80.81
C GLU A 467 -21.50 -81.65 80.03
N ILE A 468 -21.35 -82.12 78.79
CA ILE A 468 -20.22 -81.75 77.93
C ILE A 468 -20.30 -80.27 77.52
N THR A 469 -21.50 -79.79 77.17
CA THR A 469 -21.71 -78.39 76.79
C THR A 469 -21.46 -77.43 77.96
N ARG A 470 -21.93 -77.77 79.18
CA ARG A 470 -21.69 -76.95 80.38
C ARG A 470 -20.21 -76.85 80.73
N LEU A 471 -19.49 -77.98 80.67
CA LEU A 471 -18.04 -78.01 80.90
C LEU A 471 -17.31 -77.17 79.86
N ARG A 472 -17.66 -77.29 78.57
CA ARG A 472 -17.08 -76.46 77.51
C ARG A 472 -17.32 -74.96 77.73
N MET A 473 -18.56 -74.56 78.04
CA MET A 473 -18.89 -73.17 78.34
C MET A 473 -18.09 -72.63 79.54
N TYR A 474 -17.94 -73.43 80.59
CA TYR A 474 -17.11 -73.08 81.74
C TYR A 474 -15.65 -72.88 81.34
N LEU A 475 -15.06 -73.81 80.58
CA LEU A 475 -13.68 -73.72 80.14
C LEU A 475 -13.44 -72.50 79.23
N VAL A 476 -14.36 -72.21 78.30
CA VAL A 476 -14.29 -71.00 77.45
C VAL A 476 -14.44 -69.72 78.27
N ALA A 477 -15.35 -69.70 79.24
CA ALA A 477 -15.49 -68.56 80.16
C ALA A 477 -14.21 -68.34 80.96
N MET A 478 -13.64 -69.39 81.55
CA MET A 478 -12.36 -69.35 82.27
C MET A 478 -11.19 -68.96 81.36
N GLU A 479 -11.23 -69.33 80.08
CA GLU A 479 -10.27 -68.88 79.07
C GLU A 479 -10.36 -67.37 78.87
N SER A 480 -11.56 -66.85 78.67
CA SER A 480 -11.82 -65.43 78.43
C SER A 480 -11.55 -64.52 79.64
N VAL A 481 -11.85 -65.00 80.87
CA VAL A 481 -11.71 -64.23 82.12
C VAL A 481 -10.28 -64.27 82.65
N LEU A 482 -9.54 -65.35 82.39
CA LEU A 482 -8.14 -65.50 82.82
C LEU A 482 -7.18 -65.61 81.61
N PRO A 483 -7.07 -64.60 80.73
CA PRO A 483 -6.08 -64.62 79.66
C PRO A 483 -4.67 -64.56 80.27
N GLY A 484 -3.78 -65.46 79.84
CA GLY A 484 -2.37 -65.48 80.29
C GLY A 484 -2.06 -66.30 81.55
N VAL A 485 -3.06 -66.91 82.21
CA VAL A 485 -2.83 -67.80 83.37
C VAL A 485 -2.67 -69.25 82.89
N ARG A 486 -1.59 -69.94 83.34
CA ARG A 486 -1.39 -71.38 83.09
C ARG A 486 -2.45 -72.19 83.83
N LYS A 487 -3.24 -72.97 83.09
CA LYS A 487 -4.35 -73.78 83.62
C LYS A 487 -3.99 -75.26 83.53
N PHE A 488 -4.27 -76.01 84.58
CA PHE A 488 -4.09 -77.46 84.64
C PHE A 488 -5.46 -78.11 84.82
N ILE A 489 -5.80 -79.08 83.97
CA ILE A 489 -7.07 -79.84 84.03
C ILE A 489 -6.74 -81.24 84.55
N LEU A 490 -7.37 -81.64 85.64
CA LEU A 490 -7.11 -82.90 86.33
C LEU A 490 -8.37 -83.78 86.29
N ASP A 491 -8.20 -85.07 85.98
CA ASP A 491 -9.29 -86.04 85.90
C ASP A 491 -9.76 -86.44 87.32
N PRO A 492 -11.08 -86.50 87.60
CA PRO A 492 -11.62 -86.84 88.93
C PRO A 492 -11.30 -88.27 89.41
N SER A 493 -10.82 -89.16 88.55
CA SER A 493 -10.30 -90.49 88.94
C SER A 493 -8.92 -90.41 89.62
N ILE A 494 -8.25 -89.26 89.56
CA ILE A 494 -6.98 -89.03 90.23
C ILE A 494 -7.26 -88.78 91.72
N GLN A 495 -6.99 -89.79 92.55
CA GLN A 495 -7.02 -89.64 94.01
C GLN A 495 -5.87 -88.73 94.46
N LEU A 496 -6.22 -87.54 94.96
CA LEU A 496 -5.28 -86.51 95.44
C LEU A 496 -4.60 -86.87 96.79
N GLU A 497 -4.59 -88.14 97.18
CA GLU A 497 -4.02 -88.58 98.47
C GLU A 497 -2.48 -88.60 98.48
N THR A 498 -1.83 -88.21 97.38
CA THR A 498 -0.38 -88.05 97.33
C THR A 498 0.03 -86.72 96.73
N THR A 499 0.89 -86.01 97.44
CA THR A 499 1.41 -84.66 97.13
C THR A 499 2.42 -84.66 95.97
N ASP A 500 2.30 -85.57 95.01
CA ASP A 500 3.18 -85.64 93.85
C ASP A 500 2.42 -85.17 92.60
N LEU A 501 2.34 -83.85 92.43
CA LEU A 501 1.94 -83.23 91.18
C LEU A 501 3.04 -83.44 90.14
N TRP A 502 2.87 -84.45 89.27
CA TRP A 502 3.76 -84.71 88.16
C TRP A 502 3.46 -83.74 87.00
N PHE A 503 4.35 -82.77 86.76
CA PHE A 503 4.29 -81.91 85.58
C PHE A 503 5.10 -82.57 84.45
N PRO A 504 4.49 -82.91 83.29
CA PRO A 504 5.28 -83.25 82.12
C PRO A 504 6.05 -81.99 81.72
N GLY A 505 7.38 -82.12 81.66
CA GLY A 505 8.28 -81.06 81.22
C GLY A 505 7.98 -80.59 79.80
N ASP A 506 8.31 -79.33 79.58
CA ASP A 506 8.22 -78.54 78.35
C ASP A 506 8.72 -79.31 77.10
N SER A 507 7.82 -79.97 76.37
CA SER A 507 8.03 -80.37 74.97
C SER A 507 6.74 -80.90 74.33
N SER A 508 6.39 -80.33 73.19
CA SER A 508 5.17 -80.57 72.37
C SER A 508 3.89 -79.92 72.90
N ILE A 509 3.59 -78.75 72.32
CA ILE A 509 2.22 -78.27 72.15
C ILE A 509 1.50 -79.34 71.32
N GLN A 510 0.84 -80.30 71.97
CA GLN A 510 -0.27 -81.00 71.33
C GLN A 510 -1.39 -79.97 71.24
N SER A 511 -1.46 -79.33 70.07
CA SER A 511 -2.69 -78.68 69.65
C SER A 511 -3.79 -79.71 69.77
N LEU A 512 -4.89 -79.33 70.43
CA LEU A 512 -6.13 -80.07 70.34
C LEU A 512 -6.40 -80.35 68.85
N PRO A 513 -6.83 -81.56 68.48
CA PRO A 513 -7.18 -81.83 67.09
C PRO A 513 -8.21 -80.78 66.63
N PRO A 514 -8.14 -80.28 65.39
CA PRO A 514 -9.18 -79.39 64.88
C PRO A 514 -10.52 -80.12 64.98
N LEU A 515 -11.46 -79.50 65.69
CA LEU A 515 -12.82 -79.99 65.80
C LEU A 515 -13.50 -79.86 64.42
N PRO A 516 -14.42 -80.78 64.07
CA PRO A 516 -15.16 -80.76 62.81
C PRO A 516 -16.04 -79.51 62.63
#